data_AF-A0A523VM34-F1
#
_entry.id   AF-A0A523VM34-F1
#
_cell.length_a   1.000
_cell.length_b   1.000
_cell.length_c   1.000
_cell.angle_alpha   90.00
_cell.angle_beta   90.00
_cell.angle_gamma   90.00
#
_symmetry.space_group_name_H-M   'P 1'
#
loop_
_entity.id
_entity.type
_entity.pdbx_description
1 polymer ?
#
loop_
_entity_poly.entity_id
_entity_poly.type
_entity_poly.pdbx_seq_one_letter_code
_entity_poly.pdbx_strand_id
1 'polypeptide(L)'
;MEIELFNLEKIRGLTSPIKALQGKVNQVSNLVKNIEPDQQLASMYYGNDLFFKELEQITKLVDKINENLKVISNNNINKFLKLKNYLINKYKQSIKDRLKTFDLDNENLTRIGLSLIENKEISKIIERLTYIPSVTVKQWLDLLDALNQNTIFLKSVKNLREHYKIILQDKLKKELAKIPSNIESFTIEDFKRQFHITPEITYDKFIQSIEHKLTEEELKLKKELLEKRKEKLKIEELKKQQEEQTESYDSYLKFSNKEFERRLRKQKREKLTDISDTENKKDLEITEEISQKIEMFKKQMDKRSREQYINLGDPSADPIKLIRERKRKKKKEYDKFKDHFESD
;
A
#
# COMPACT_ATOMS: atom_id res chain seq x y z
N MET A 1 11.69 55.05 -1.18
CA MET A 1 11.34 54.29 -2.39
C MET A 1 10.80 52.95 -1.92
N GLU A 2 9.51 52.71 -2.08
CA GLU A 2 8.84 51.51 -1.55
C GLU A 2 9.46 50.24 -2.13
N ILE A 3 9.80 49.30 -1.24
CA ILE A 3 10.29 47.99 -1.62
C ILE A 3 9.07 47.26 -2.19
N GLU A 4 8.98 47.12 -3.51
CA GLU A 4 8.05 46.16 -4.11
C GLU A 4 8.49 44.75 -3.69
N LEU A 5 7.99 44.32 -2.52
CA LEU A 5 8.14 42.98 -2.01
C LEU A 5 7.66 42.01 -3.08
N PHE A 6 8.52 41.03 -3.36
CA PHE A 6 8.32 39.98 -4.34
C PHE A 6 6.98 39.27 -4.08
N ASN A 7 5.92 39.68 -4.76
CA ASN A 7 4.60 39.13 -4.52
C ASN A 7 4.56 37.69 -5.08
N LEU A 8 4.65 36.71 -4.19
CA LEU A 8 4.56 35.29 -4.50
C LEU A 8 3.27 34.95 -5.27
N GLU A 9 2.21 35.74 -5.12
CA GLU A 9 0.97 35.60 -5.90
C GLU A 9 1.18 35.93 -7.38
N LYS A 10 2.01 36.91 -7.74
CA LYS A 10 2.37 37.18 -9.14
C LYS A 10 3.10 36.00 -9.77
N ILE A 11 3.93 35.28 -9.01
CA ILE A 11 4.64 34.07 -9.49
C ILE A 11 3.71 32.86 -9.57
N ARG A 12 2.77 32.77 -8.63
CA ARG A 12 1.71 31.76 -8.68
C ARG A 12 0.83 31.98 -9.91
N GLY A 13 0.54 33.23 -10.26
CA GLY A 13 -0.12 33.61 -11.52
C GLY A 13 0.66 33.19 -12.76
N LEU A 14 1.99 33.41 -12.79
CA LEU A 14 2.85 33.00 -13.90
C LEU A 14 2.98 31.48 -14.09
N THR A 15 2.77 30.68 -13.04
CA THR A 15 2.86 29.21 -13.09
C THR A 15 1.52 28.51 -13.34
N SER A 16 0.40 29.23 -13.19
CA SER A 16 -0.96 28.71 -13.38
C SER A 16 -1.21 28.15 -14.80
N PRO A 17 -0.82 28.85 -15.90
CA PRO A 17 -1.02 28.34 -17.26
C PRO A 17 -0.30 27.01 -17.53
N ILE A 18 0.83 26.77 -16.88
CA ILE A 18 1.61 25.53 -17.06
C ILE A 18 0.96 24.37 -16.34
N LYS A 19 0.47 24.60 -15.12
CA LYS A 19 -0.30 23.59 -14.39
C LYS A 19 -1.57 23.20 -15.16
N ALA A 20 -2.24 24.19 -15.76
CA ALA A 20 -3.39 23.94 -16.63
C ALA A 20 -3.00 23.15 -17.90
N LEU A 21 -1.87 23.49 -18.53
CA LEU A 21 -1.37 22.78 -19.71
C LEU A 21 -0.99 21.31 -19.37
N GLN A 22 -0.27 21.09 -18.26
CA GLN A 22 0.06 19.76 -17.77
C GLN A 22 -1.19 18.95 -17.44
N GLY A 23 -2.18 19.57 -16.80
CA GLY A 23 -3.47 18.95 -16.52
C GLY A 23 -4.19 18.50 -17.79
N LYS A 24 -4.26 19.36 -18.81
CA LYS A 24 -4.89 19.03 -20.11
C LYS A 24 -4.14 17.93 -20.86
N VAL A 25 -2.82 17.93 -20.87
CA VAL A 25 -2.01 16.87 -21.50
C VAL A 25 -2.21 15.53 -20.78
N ASN A 26 -2.29 15.55 -19.45
CA ASN A 26 -2.56 14.34 -18.67
C ASN A 26 -3.98 13.81 -18.91
N GLN A 27 -4.98 14.69 -19.02
CA GLN A 27 -6.35 14.31 -19.39
C GLN A 27 -6.39 13.64 -20.76
N VAL A 28 -5.74 14.24 -21.78
CA VAL A 28 -5.64 13.64 -23.12
C VAL A 28 -4.93 12.29 -23.05
N SER A 29 -3.81 12.19 -22.33
CA SER A 29 -3.11 10.91 -22.20
C SER A 29 -3.92 9.83 -21.49
N ASN A 30 -4.82 10.20 -20.57
CA ASN A 30 -5.70 9.24 -19.91
C ASN A 30 -6.83 8.79 -20.83
N LEU A 31 -7.41 9.71 -21.62
CA LEU A 31 -8.40 9.37 -22.64
C LEU A 31 -7.81 8.39 -23.66
N VAL A 32 -6.59 8.62 -24.13
CA VAL A 32 -5.91 7.72 -25.08
C VAL A 32 -5.67 6.33 -24.50
N LYS A 33 -5.30 6.21 -23.22
CA LYS A 33 -5.14 4.91 -22.54
C LYS A 33 -6.44 4.11 -22.43
N ASN A 34 -7.59 4.78 -22.40
CA ASN A 34 -8.88 4.12 -22.33
C ASN A 34 -9.37 3.61 -23.70
N ILE A 35 -8.75 4.04 -24.81
CA ILE A 35 -9.15 3.61 -26.14
C ILE A 35 -8.77 2.14 -26.41
N GLU A 36 -7.63 1.66 -25.90
CA GLU A 36 -7.23 0.25 -26.01
C GLU A 36 -8.24 -0.74 -25.42
N PRO A 37 -8.67 -0.62 -24.15
CA PRO A 37 -9.66 -1.53 -23.58
C PRO A 37 -11.03 -1.40 -24.26
N ASP A 38 -11.42 -0.20 -24.70
CA ASP A 38 -12.68 0.01 -25.44
C ASP A 38 -12.63 -0.63 -26.84
N GLN A 39 -11.46 -0.63 -27.51
CA GLN A 39 -11.23 -1.36 -28.75
C GLN A 39 -11.25 -2.88 -28.56
N GLN A 40 -10.63 -3.39 -27.49
CA GLN A 40 -10.66 -4.82 -27.16
C GLN A 40 -12.09 -5.30 -26.89
N LEU A 41 -12.90 -4.51 -26.16
CA LEU A 41 -14.33 -4.79 -25.97
C LEU A 41 -15.09 -4.77 -27.30
N ALA A 42 -14.91 -3.73 -28.13
CA ALA A 42 -15.55 -3.65 -29.44
C ALA A 42 -15.20 -4.84 -30.36
N SER A 43 -13.95 -5.34 -30.28
CA SER A 43 -13.47 -6.52 -31.03
C SER A 43 -14.14 -7.83 -30.65
N MET A 44 -14.63 -7.95 -29.41
CA MET A 44 -15.39 -9.12 -28.98
C MET A 44 -16.83 -9.14 -29.49
N TYR A 45 -17.41 -7.98 -29.82
CA TYR A 45 -18.84 -7.85 -30.15
C TYR A 45 -19.15 -7.69 -31.64
N TYR A 46 -18.24 -7.13 -32.43
CA TYR A 46 -18.45 -6.89 -33.86
C TYR A 46 -17.31 -7.57 -34.63
N GLY A 47 -17.59 -8.54 -35.50
CA GLY A 47 -16.57 -9.37 -36.18
C GLY A 47 -16.11 -8.84 -37.55
N ASN A 48 -16.09 -7.53 -37.79
CA ASN A 48 -15.76 -6.95 -39.11
C ASN A 48 -14.30 -6.48 -39.21
N ASP A 49 -13.43 -7.32 -39.78
CA ASP A 49 -11.97 -7.10 -39.90
C ASP A 49 -11.55 -5.77 -40.57
N LEU A 50 -12.33 -5.25 -41.53
CA LEU A 50 -12.03 -3.98 -42.19
C LEU A 50 -12.18 -2.78 -41.26
N PHE A 51 -13.24 -2.78 -40.44
CA PHE A 51 -13.50 -1.73 -39.46
C PHE A 51 -12.43 -1.69 -38.37
N PHE A 52 -11.91 -2.86 -37.95
CA PHE A 52 -10.80 -2.92 -36.98
C PHE A 52 -9.50 -2.38 -37.55
N LYS A 53 -9.19 -2.65 -38.82
CA LYS A 53 -7.98 -2.10 -39.44
C LYS A 53 -8.01 -0.58 -39.51
N GLU A 54 -9.18 0.01 -39.82
CA GLU A 54 -9.36 1.46 -39.80
C GLU A 54 -9.27 2.03 -38.37
N LEU A 55 -9.90 1.37 -37.40
CA LEU A 55 -9.79 1.74 -35.99
C LEU A 55 -8.36 1.67 -35.45
N GLU A 56 -7.60 0.65 -35.83
CA GLU A 56 -6.20 0.46 -35.44
C GLU A 56 -5.30 1.55 -36.07
N GLN A 57 -5.59 1.96 -37.30
CA GLN A 57 -4.91 3.09 -37.93
C GLN A 57 -5.23 4.41 -37.22
N ILE A 58 -6.50 4.62 -36.83
CA ILE A 58 -6.93 5.80 -36.08
C ILE A 58 -6.25 5.83 -34.70
N THR A 59 -6.16 4.71 -33.98
CA THR A 59 -5.46 4.68 -32.68
C THR A 59 -3.98 4.97 -32.81
N LYS A 60 -3.29 4.37 -33.79
CA LYS A 60 -1.88 4.70 -34.06
C LYS A 60 -1.67 6.19 -34.35
N LEU A 61 -2.60 6.83 -35.06
CA LEU A 61 -2.56 8.28 -35.29
C LEU A 61 -2.78 9.06 -34.00
N VAL A 62 -3.75 8.67 -33.17
CA VAL A 62 -4.04 9.29 -31.89
C VAL A 62 -2.86 9.15 -30.91
N ASP A 63 -2.22 8.00 -30.85
CA ASP A 63 -1.02 7.77 -30.05
C ASP A 63 0.14 8.65 -30.50
N LYS A 64 0.37 8.72 -31.82
CA LYS A 64 1.40 9.60 -32.39
C LYS A 64 1.14 11.08 -32.07
N ILE A 65 -0.12 11.51 -32.10
CA ILE A 65 -0.51 12.87 -31.70
C ILE A 65 -0.25 13.08 -30.21
N ASN A 66 -0.59 12.12 -29.35
CA ASN A 66 -0.35 12.19 -27.90
C ASN A 66 1.15 12.29 -27.57
N GLU A 67 1.99 11.47 -28.22
CA GLU A 67 3.44 11.54 -28.06
C GLU A 67 4.01 12.89 -28.49
N ASN A 68 3.59 13.39 -29.65
CA ASN A 68 4.01 14.72 -30.13
C ASN A 68 3.57 15.83 -29.16
N LEU A 69 2.35 15.76 -28.63
CA LEU A 69 1.85 16.73 -27.65
C LEU A 69 2.65 16.68 -26.34
N LYS A 70 3.05 15.50 -25.87
CA LYS A 70 3.92 15.35 -24.70
C LYS A 70 5.29 15.96 -24.94
N VAL A 71 5.90 15.70 -26.09
CA VAL A 71 7.21 16.25 -26.46
C VAL A 71 7.16 17.78 -26.53
N ILE A 72 6.17 18.35 -27.21
CA ILE A 72 5.98 19.80 -27.32
C ILE A 72 5.72 20.43 -25.95
N SER A 73 4.84 19.83 -25.15
CA SER A 73 4.53 20.29 -23.80
C SER A 73 5.76 20.31 -22.90
N ASN A 74 6.52 19.21 -22.86
CA ASN A 74 7.74 19.10 -22.06
C ASN A 74 8.80 20.12 -22.49
N ASN A 75 8.97 20.34 -23.80
CA ASN A 75 9.89 21.34 -24.31
C ASN A 75 9.49 22.76 -23.85
N ASN A 76 8.20 23.09 -23.91
CA ASN A 76 7.69 24.39 -23.48
C ASN A 76 7.82 24.58 -21.97
N ILE A 77 7.54 23.55 -21.16
CA ILE A 77 7.77 23.56 -19.71
C ILE A 77 9.25 23.81 -19.41
N ASN A 78 10.14 23.11 -20.10
CA ASN A 78 11.59 23.26 -19.92
C ASN A 78 12.08 24.66 -20.28
N LYS A 79 11.60 25.23 -21.39
CA LYS A 79 11.91 26.62 -21.78
C LYS A 79 11.44 27.61 -20.72
N PHE A 80 10.23 27.43 -20.19
CA PHE A 80 9.72 28.28 -19.12
C PHE A 80 10.54 28.15 -17.83
N LEU A 81 10.89 26.93 -17.42
CA LEU A 81 11.71 26.71 -16.22
C LEU A 81 13.09 27.38 -16.35
N LYS A 82 13.69 27.31 -17.55
CA LYS A 82 14.94 28.04 -17.85
C LYS A 82 14.76 29.55 -17.72
N LEU A 83 13.70 30.11 -18.30
CA LEU A 83 13.40 31.55 -18.18
C LEU A 83 13.17 31.97 -16.72
N LYS A 84 12.39 31.19 -15.96
CA LYS A 84 12.15 31.40 -14.53
C LYS A 84 13.47 31.42 -13.75
N ASN A 85 14.33 30.43 -13.96
CA ASN A 85 15.61 30.34 -13.26
C ASN A 85 16.53 31.50 -13.62
N TYR A 86 16.55 31.92 -14.89
CA TYR A 86 17.29 33.09 -15.34
C TYR A 86 16.80 34.37 -14.63
N LEU A 87 15.48 34.60 -14.57
CA LEU A 87 14.90 35.76 -13.88
C LEU A 87 15.20 35.76 -12.38
N ILE A 88 15.06 34.60 -11.71
CA ILE A 88 15.40 34.46 -10.28
C ILE A 88 16.87 34.78 -10.05
N ASN A 89 17.78 34.24 -10.87
CA ASN A 89 19.21 34.48 -10.71
C ASN A 89 19.57 35.95 -10.96
N LYS A 90 19.00 36.58 -11.98
CA LYS A 90 19.19 38.00 -12.27
C LYS A 90 18.71 38.88 -11.10
N TYR A 91 17.56 38.53 -10.51
CA TYR A 91 17.03 39.25 -9.35
C TYR A 91 17.89 39.04 -8.10
N LYS A 92 18.27 37.80 -7.78
CA LYS A 92 19.21 37.49 -6.67
C LYS A 92 20.51 38.27 -6.81
N GLN A 93 21.04 38.35 -8.02
CA GLN A 93 22.24 39.11 -8.31
C GLN A 93 22.00 40.61 -8.08
N SER A 94 20.89 41.18 -8.56
CA SER A 94 20.55 42.58 -8.30
C SER A 94 20.36 42.89 -6.82
N ILE A 95 19.78 41.98 -6.03
CA ILE A 95 19.67 42.15 -4.58
C ILE A 95 21.06 42.09 -3.96
N LYS A 96 21.87 41.11 -4.32
CA LYS A 96 23.24 40.96 -3.79
C LYS A 96 24.06 42.21 -4.07
N ASP A 97 23.97 42.75 -5.29
CA ASP A 97 24.69 43.95 -5.67
C ASP A 97 24.12 45.19 -4.97
N ARG A 98 22.80 45.29 -4.76
CA ARG A 98 22.19 46.33 -3.92
C ARG A 98 22.61 46.24 -2.45
N LEU A 99 22.67 45.03 -1.89
CA LEU A 99 23.10 44.79 -0.51
C LEU A 99 24.58 45.15 -0.32
N LYS A 100 25.42 44.95 -1.34
CA LYS A 100 26.82 45.44 -1.30
C LYS A 100 26.91 46.96 -1.32
N THR A 101 25.95 47.65 -1.95
CA THR A 101 25.90 49.12 -2.00
C THR A 101 25.18 49.75 -0.82
N PHE A 102 24.54 48.96 0.05
CA PHE A 102 24.05 49.45 1.32
C PHE A 102 25.26 49.68 2.23
N ASP A 103 25.74 50.92 2.27
CA ASP A 103 26.53 51.39 3.41
C ASP A 103 25.60 51.36 4.62
N LEU A 104 25.71 50.30 5.40
CA LEU A 104 24.99 50.18 6.66
C LEU A 104 25.64 51.17 7.62
N ASP A 105 24.92 52.25 7.89
CA ASP A 105 25.32 53.25 8.85
C ASP A 105 25.54 52.56 10.20
N ASN A 106 26.80 52.47 10.64
CA ASN A 106 27.20 51.64 11.78
C ASN A 106 26.41 51.98 13.04
N GLU A 107 25.98 53.24 13.20
CA GLU A 107 25.13 53.69 14.30
C GLU A 107 23.74 53.06 14.31
N ASN A 108 23.13 52.84 13.14
CA ASN A 108 21.81 52.21 13.08
C ASN A 108 21.90 50.70 13.35
N LEU A 109 22.97 50.05 12.89
CA LEU A 109 23.23 48.64 13.19
C LEU A 109 23.53 48.40 14.67
N THR A 110 24.34 49.26 15.31
CA THR A 110 24.60 49.15 16.74
C THR A 110 23.34 49.39 17.55
N ARG A 111 22.51 50.38 17.17
CA ARG A 111 21.22 50.63 17.82
C ARG A 111 20.25 49.45 17.70
N ILE A 112 20.14 48.85 16.51
CA ILE A 112 19.33 47.64 16.31
C ILE A 112 19.91 46.47 17.12
N GLY A 113 21.22 46.25 17.06
CA GLY A 113 21.91 45.20 17.80
C GLY A 113 21.74 45.33 19.32
N LEU A 114 21.84 46.55 19.86
CA LEU A 114 21.60 46.84 21.27
C LEU A 114 20.16 46.53 21.67
N SER A 115 19.19 46.94 20.85
CA SER A 115 17.76 46.63 21.12
C SER A 115 17.47 45.12 21.13
N LEU A 116 18.16 44.33 20.30
CA LEU A 116 17.99 42.87 20.25
C LEU A 116 18.68 42.16 21.43
N ILE A 117 19.77 42.73 21.96
CA ILE A 117 20.38 42.28 23.22
C ILE A 117 19.47 42.60 24.40
N GLU A 118 18.94 43.82 24.47
CA GLU A 118 18.03 44.24 25.53
C GLU A 118 16.79 43.33 25.60
N ASN A 119 16.30 42.90 24.44
CA ASN A 119 15.19 41.95 24.31
C ASN A 119 15.61 40.47 24.48
N LYS A 120 16.87 40.17 24.79
CA LYS A 120 17.46 38.83 24.96
C LYS A 120 17.33 37.89 23.76
N GLU A 121 17.08 38.41 22.57
CA GLU A 121 16.99 37.59 21.36
C GLU A 121 18.38 37.15 20.87
N ILE A 122 19.41 37.92 21.22
CA ILE A 122 20.81 37.64 20.86
C ILE A 122 21.72 37.98 22.04
N SER A 123 22.76 37.19 22.29
CA SER A 123 23.63 37.31 23.46
C SER A 123 24.90 38.16 23.24
N LYS A 124 25.23 38.55 22.00
CA LYS A 124 26.40 39.39 21.71
C LYS A 124 26.29 40.11 20.36
N ILE A 125 26.62 41.41 20.33
CA ILE A 125 26.80 42.17 19.09
C ILE A 125 28.17 41.79 18.50
N ILE A 126 28.19 41.32 17.27
CA ILE A 126 29.42 41.15 16.50
C ILE A 126 29.55 42.41 15.63
N GLU A 127 30.34 43.38 16.07
CA GLU A 127 30.54 44.69 15.41
C GLU A 127 31.10 44.60 13.98
N ARG A 128 31.60 43.43 13.58
CA ARG A 128 32.01 43.15 12.22
C ARG A 128 31.43 41.83 11.77
N LEU A 129 30.55 41.84 10.77
CA LEU A 129 30.36 40.69 9.88
C LEU A 129 31.71 40.42 9.23
N THR A 130 32.57 39.66 9.91
CA THR A 130 33.74 39.07 9.28
C THR A 130 33.17 38.04 8.31
N TYR A 131 33.05 38.46 7.06
CA TYR A 131 32.97 37.52 5.96
C TYR A 131 34.25 36.71 6.03
N ILE A 132 34.20 35.56 6.71
CA ILE A 132 35.23 34.54 6.58
C ILE A 132 34.92 33.91 5.23
N PRO A 133 35.67 34.22 4.15
CA PRO A 133 35.48 33.52 2.90
C PRO A 133 35.61 32.03 3.24
N SER A 134 34.57 31.26 2.95
CA SER A 134 34.66 29.81 3.08
C SER A 134 35.89 29.38 2.31
N VAL A 135 36.86 28.78 3.02
CA VAL A 135 38.11 28.32 2.43
C VAL A 135 37.77 27.50 1.19
N THR A 136 38.26 27.93 0.04
CA THR A 136 37.97 27.25 -1.22
C THR A 136 38.57 25.84 -1.17
N VAL A 137 38.01 24.88 -1.92
CA VAL A 137 38.51 23.49 -1.92
C VAL A 137 40.01 23.42 -2.21
N LYS A 138 40.52 24.29 -3.08
CA LYS A 138 41.96 24.38 -3.37
C LYS A 138 42.78 24.77 -2.13
N GLN A 139 42.36 25.80 -1.40
CA GLN A 139 43.03 26.22 -0.18
C GLN A 139 42.96 25.16 0.93
N TRP A 140 41.91 24.34 0.97
CA TRP A 140 41.86 23.18 1.86
C TRP A 140 42.90 22.11 1.50
N LEU A 141 43.08 21.85 0.21
CA LEU A 141 44.10 20.92 -0.28
C LEU A 141 45.51 21.45 0.01
N ASP A 142 45.77 22.72 -0.28
CA ASP A 142 47.05 23.36 0.00
C ASP A 142 47.37 23.35 1.51
N LEU A 143 46.35 23.57 2.35
CA LEU A 143 46.49 23.49 3.80
C LEU A 143 46.72 22.06 4.29
N LEU A 144 46.05 21.06 3.70
CA LEU A 144 46.29 19.65 3.98
C LEU A 144 47.72 19.24 3.59
N ASP A 145 48.21 19.68 2.44
CA ASP A 145 49.57 19.41 1.99
C ASP A 145 50.61 20.08 2.90
N ALA A 146 50.37 21.33 3.30
CA ALA A 146 51.21 22.03 4.27
C ALA A 146 51.21 21.33 5.65
N LEU A 147 50.06 20.85 6.12
CA LEU A 147 49.95 20.07 7.35
C LEU A 147 50.67 18.71 7.24
N ASN A 148 50.58 18.05 6.08
CA ASN A 148 51.28 16.79 5.80
C ASN A 148 52.80 16.96 5.74
N GLN A 149 53.30 18.14 5.35
CA GLN A 149 54.73 18.47 5.37
C GLN A 149 55.20 18.97 6.74
N ASN A 150 54.29 19.41 7.61
CA ASN A 150 54.61 19.93 8.93
C ASN A 150 54.92 18.80 9.91
N THR A 151 56.20 18.71 10.31
CA THR A 151 56.71 17.68 11.22
C THR A 151 56.11 17.76 12.63
N ILE A 152 55.78 18.95 13.12
CA ILE A 152 55.15 19.16 14.42
C ILE A 152 53.72 18.62 14.38
N PHE A 153 52.97 18.95 13.32
CA PHE A 153 51.62 18.43 13.13
C PHE A 153 51.63 16.90 13.05
N LEU A 154 52.49 16.31 12.21
CA LEU A 154 52.61 14.86 12.10
C LEU A 154 52.98 14.20 13.45
N LYS A 155 53.86 14.83 14.23
CA LYS A 155 54.22 14.35 15.58
C LYS A 155 53.01 14.42 16.51
N SER A 156 52.26 15.51 16.50
CA SER A 156 51.01 15.64 17.28
C SER A 156 49.96 14.61 16.86
N VAL A 157 49.80 14.34 15.56
CA VAL A 157 48.90 13.28 15.07
C VAL A 157 49.37 11.90 15.53
N LYS A 158 50.67 11.61 15.50
CA LYS A 158 51.22 10.35 16.02
C LYS A 158 50.95 10.20 17.52
N ASN A 159 51.23 11.24 18.30
CA ASN A 159 50.97 11.26 19.74
C ASN A 159 49.46 11.07 20.03
N LEU A 160 48.57 11.71 19.26
CA LEU A 160 47.13 11.51 19.38
C LEU A 160 46.72 10.07 19.08
N ARG A 161 47.30 9.45 18.04
CA ARG A 161 47.04 8.04 17.70
C ARG A 161 47.52 7.10 18.82
N GLU A 162 48.67 7.37 19.41
CA GLU A 162 49.19 6.59 20.55
C GLU A 162 48.30 6.74 21.78
N HIS A 163 47.92 7.96 22.14
CA HIS A 163 46.96 8.20 23.23
C HIS A 163 45.61 7.53 22.97
N TYR A 164 45.11 7.59 21.73
CA TYR A 164 43.86 6.93 21.38
C TYR A 164 43.96 5.40 21.52
N LYS A 165 45.07 4.79 21.12
CA LYS A 165 45.31 3.35 21.35
C LYS A 165 45.30 3.00 22.84
N ILE A 166 45.91 3.82 23.69
CA ILE A 166 45.90 3.62 25.15
C ILE A 166 44.47 3.69 25.69
N ILE A 167 43.70 4.71 25.29
CA ILE A 167 42.30 4.87 25.70
C ILE A 167 41.46 3.66 25.27
N LEU A 168 41.66 3.15 24.04
CA LEU A 168 40.97 1.96 23.55
C LEU A 168 41.33 0.71 24.36
N GLN A 169 42.61 0.52 24.71
CA GLN A 169 43.04 -0.60 25.54
C GLN A 169 42.44 -0.53 26.96
N ASP A 170 42.40 0.66 27.56
CA ASP A 170 41.80 0.84 28.88
C ASP A 170 40.29 0.62 28.86
N LYS A 171 39.62 1.06 27.79
CA LYS A 171 38.19 0.80 27.59
C LYS A 171 37.92 -0.70 27.41
N LEU A 172 38.73 -1.39 26.60
CA LEU A 172 38.66 -2.84 26.43
C LEU A 172 38.87 -3.59 27.76
N LYS A 173 39.87 -3.20 28.56
CA LYS A 173 40.09 -3.77 29.91
C LYS A 173 38.86 -3.56 30.82
N LYS A 174 38.27 -2.36 30.83
CA LYS A 174 37.07 -2.06 31.62
C LYS A 174 35.87 -2.89 31.20
N GLU A 175 35.66 -3.09 29.90
CA GLU A 175 34.56 -3.94 29.41
C GLU A 175 34.81 -5.42 29.68
N LEU A 176 36.04 -5.91 29.51
CA LEU A 176 36.40 -7.29 29.86
C LEU A 176 36.21 -7.59 31.35
N ALA A 177 36.46 -6.62 32.24
CA ALA A 177 36.25 -6.77 33.67
C ALA A 177 34.77 -6.88 34.07
N LYS A 178 33.84 -6.47 33.20
CA LYS A 178 32.39 -6.61 33.43
C LYS A 178 31.84 -7.97 33.02
N ILE A 179 32.63 -8.79 32.32
CA ILE A 179 32.21 -10.10 31.82
C ILE A 179 32.15 -11.09 33.00
N PRO A 180 31.02 -11.77 33.22
CA PRO A 180 30.92 -12.88 34.18
C PRO A 180 32.00 -13.97 33.95
N SER A 181 32.57 -14.50 35.02
CA SER A 181 33.63 -15.51 34.98
C SER A 181 33.23 -16.87 34.37
N ASN A 182 31.93 -17.09 34.13
CA ASN A 182 31.37 -18.34 33.61
C ASN A 182 31.25 -18.38 32.07
N ILE A 183 31.72 -17.34 31.38
CA ILE A 183 31.59 -17.20 29.93
C ILE A 183 32.75 -17.90 29.22
N GLU A 184 32.42 -18.62 28.14
CA GLU A 184 33.38 -19.38 27.34
C GLU A 184 34.47 -18.47 26.75
N SER A 185 35.73 -18.93 26.79
CA SER A 185 36.88 -18.17 26.28
C SER A 185 36.74 -17.74 24.82
N PHE A 186 36.04 -18.53 24.01
CA PHE A 186 35.78 -18.26 22.60
C PHE A 186 34.93 -16.98 22.39
N THR A 187 33.86 -16.79 23.17
CA THR A 187 32.99 -15.60 23.05
C THR A 187 33.70 -14.32 23.51
N ILE A 188 34.63 -14.44 24.46
CA ILE A 188 35.49 -13.34 24.92
C ILE A 188 36.48 -12.94 23.81
N GLU A 189 37.03 -13.90 23.07
CA GLU A 189 37.90 -13.64 21.93
C GLU A 189 37.16 -12.98 20.76
N ASP A 190 35.94 -13.43 20.47
CA ASP A 190 35.11 -12.83 19.43
C ASP A 190 34.68 -11.41 19.79
N PHE A 191 34.36 -11.15 21.08
CA PHE A 191 34.13 -9.79 21.56
C PHE A 191 35.35 -8.88 21.35
N LYS A 192 36.56 -9.35 21.67
CA LYS A 192 37.80 -8.57 21.44
C LYS A 192 37.99 -8.23 19.97
N ARG A 193 37.77 -9.21 19.07
CA ARG A 193 37.85 -9.00 17.61
C ARG A 193 36.86 -7.93 17.15
N GLN A 194 35.62 -8.02 17.63
CA GLN A 194 34.57 -7.08 17.24
C GLN A 194 34.76 -5.68 17.85
N PHE A 195 35.34 -5.58 19.04
CA PHE A 195 35.71 -4.31 19.66
C PHE A 195 36.81 -3.57 18.88
N HIS A 196 37.75 -4.29 18.27
CA HIS A 196 38.77 -3.68 17.41
C HIS A 196 38.20 -3.09 16.12
N ILE A 197 37.13 -3.68 15.58
CA ILE A 197 36.42 -3.17 14.40
C ILE A 197 35.51 -1.99 14.79
N THR A 198 34.87 -2.08 15.95
CA THR A 198 33.85 -1.13 16.43
C THR A 198 34.03 -0.85 17.92
N PRO A 199 34.86 0.15 18.28
CA PRO A 199 35.27 0.42 19.67
C PRO A 199 34.19 1.03 20.57
N GLU A 200 32.97 1.19 20.06
CA GLU A 200 31.81 1.72 20.80
C GLU A 200 30.93 0.61 21.39
N ILE A 201 31.12 -0.64 20.98
CA ILE A 201 30.29 -1.77 21.40
C ILE A 201 30.60 -2.13 22.87
N THR A 202 29.53 -2.28 23.67
CA THR A 202 29.57 -2.85 25.02
C THR A 202 29.30 -4.34 24.97
N TYR A 203 29.77 -5.08 25.98
CA TYR A 203 29.60 -6.54 26.02
C TYR A 203 28.13 -6.98 25.95
N ASP A 204 27.23 -6.27 26.66
CA ASP A 204 25.80 -6.57 26.65
C ASP A 204 25.17 -6.43 25.25
N LYS A 205 25.59 -5.43 24.48
CA LYS A 205 25.12 -5.23 23.10
C LYS A 205 25.64 -6.31 22.16
N PHE A 206 26.87 -6.78 22.40
CA PHE A 206 27.44 -7.89 21.65
C PHE A 206 26.65 -9.19 21.89
N ILE A 207 26.32 -9.50 23.15
CA ILE A 207 25.53 -10.69 23.49
C ILE A 207 24.12 -10.62 22.92
N GLN A 208 23.43 -9.47 23.06
CA GLN A 208 22.11 -9.26 22.43
C GLN A 208 22.15 -9.47 20.91
N SER A 209 23.25 -9.08 20.24
CA SER A 209 23.39 -9.27 18.80
C SER A 209 23.62 -10.74 18.41
N ILE A 210 24.24 -11.53 19.27
CA ILE A 210 24.40 -12.98 19.08
C ILE A 210 23.05 -13.68 19.31
N GLU A 211 22.35 -13.33 20.39
CA GLU A 211 21.03 -13.89 20.72
C GLU A 211 19.99 -13.60 19.61
N HIS A 212 20.02 -12.39 19.03
CA HIS A 212 19.14 -12.03 17.91
C HIS A 212 19.43 -12.85 16.65
N LYS A 213 20.70 -13.13 16.35
CA LYS A 213 21.08 -13.96 15.19
C LYS A 213 20.63 -15.41 15.37
N LEU A 214 20.82 -15.98 16.57
CA LEU A 214 20.39 -17.34 16.88
C LEU A 214 18.86 -17.49 16.79
N THR A 215 18.10 -16.51 17.30
CA THR A 215 16.63 -16.53 17.23
C THR A 215 16.09 -16.40 15.80
N GLU A 216 16.75 -15.64 14.92
CA GLU A 216 16.37 -15.58 13.49
C GLU A 216 16.58 -16.93 12.76
N GLU A 217 17.66 -17.63 13.05
CA GLU A 217 17.95 -18.94 12.46
C GLU A 217 16.94 -20.00 12.93
N GLU A 218 16.60 -20.02 14.22
CA GLU A 218 15.54 -20.88 14.75
C GLU A 218 14.17 -20.60 14.12
N LEU A 219 13.84 -19.33 13.88
CA LEU A 219 12.60 -18.93 13.22
C LEU A 219 12.55 -19.38 11.76
N LYS A 220 13.68 -19.35 11.04
CA LYS A 220 13.78 -19.88 9.67
C LYS A 220 13.54 -21.39 9.64
N LEU A 221 14.18 -22.14 10.52
CA LEU A 221 14.00 -23.59 10.63
C LEU A 221 12.54 -23.97 10.92
N LYS A 222 11.85 -23.23 11.82
CA LYS A 222 10.42 -23.45 12.08
C LYS A 222 9.54 -23.18 10.86
N LYS A 223 9.83 -22.14 10.08
CA LYS A 223 9.09 -21.83 8.84
C LYS A 223 9.26 -22.93 7.79
N GLU A 224 10.49 -23.43 7.59
CA GLU A 224 10.76 -24.52 6.66
C GLU A 224 10.05 -25.82 7.06
N LEU A 225 9.97 -26.13 8.36
CA LEU A 225 9.22 -27.30 8.84
C LEU A 225 7.71 -27.18 8.58
N LEU A 226 7.15 -25.97 8.72
CA LEU A 226 5.73 -25.72 8.41
C LEU A 226 5.45 -25.86 6.91
N GLU A 227 6.35 -25.37 6.05
CA GLU A 227 6.21 -25.51 4.60
C GLU A 227 6.29 -26.98 4.17
N LYS A 228 7.28 -27.73 4.66
CA LYS A 228 7.38 -29.19 4.42
C LYS A 228 6.13 -29.95 4.88
N ARG A 229 5.50 -29.52 5.98
CA ARG A 229 4.25 -30.12 6.46
C ARG A 229 3.07 -29.80 5.54
N LYS A 230 2.97 -28.56 5.03
CA LYS A 230 1.96 -28.17 4.05
C LYS A 230 2.12 -28.93 2.73
N GLU A 231 3.36 -29.13 2.28
CA GLU A 231 3.65 -29.93 1.08
C GLU A 231 3.22 -31.39 1.26
N LYS A 232 3.52 -32.01 2.41
CA LYS A 232 3.06 -33.38 2.71
C LYS A 232 1.53 -33.49 2.66
N LEU A 233 0.81 -32.54 3.26
CA LEU A 233 -0.66 -32.53 3.22
C LEU A 233 -1.20 -32.41 1.80
N LYS A 234 -0.62 -31.53 0.97
CA LYS A 234 -0.99 -31.41 -0.44
C LYS A 234 -0.73 -32.71 -1.22
N ILE A 235 0.38 -33.39 -0.94
CA ILE A 235 0.69 -34.68 -1.58
C ILE A 235 -0.33 -35.75 -1.17
N GLU A 236 -0.74 -35.79 0.10
CA GLU A 236 -1.79 -36.70 0.57
C GLU A 236 -3.16 -36.41 -0.06
N GLU A 237 -3.53 -35.14 -0.20
CA GLU A 237 -4.75 -34.74 -0.91
C GLU A 237 -4.72 -35.16 -2.38
N LEU A 238 -3.59 -34.95 -3.06
CA LEU A 238 -3.41 -35.37 -4.46
C LEU A 238 -3.47 -36.90 -4.61
N LYS A 239 -2.92 -37.67 -3.66
CA LYS A 239 -3.04 -39.13 -3.65
C LYS A 239 -4.49 -39.58 -3.51
N LYS A 240 -5.26 -38.99 -2.59
CA LYS A 240 -6.69 -39.29 -2.45
C LYS A 240 -7.46 -38.99 -3.73
N GLN A 241 -7.20 -37.85 -4.37
CA GLN A 241 -7.82 -37.50 -5.65
C GLN A 241 -7.46 -38.49 -6.77
N GLN A 242 -6.22 -38.98 -6.81
CA GLN A 242 -5.81 -40.02 -7.76
C GLN A 242 -6.53 -41.34 -7.49
N GLU A 243 -6.63 -41.77 -6.24
CA GLU A 243 -7.38 -42.98 -5.85
C GLU A 243 -8.85 -42.87 -6.28
N GLU A 244 -9.52 -41.75 -5.97
CA GLU A 244 -10.90 -41.49 -6.40
C GLU A 244 -11.07 -41.51 -7.92
N GLN A 245 -10.11 -40.95 -8.68
CA GLN A 245 -10.13 -40.98 -10.14
C GLN A 245 -9.96 -42.41 -10.68
N THR A 246 -9.06 -43.21 -10.09
CA THR A 246 -8.87 -44.61 -10.49
C THR A 246 -10.11 -45.46 -10.20
N GLU A 247 -10.75 -45.28 -9.05
CA GLU A 247 -12.00 -45.95 -8.71
C GLU A 247 -13.16 -45.54 -9.65
N SER A 248 -13.22 -44.25 -10.02
CA SER A 248 -14.20 -43.74 -10.98
C SER A 248 -13.99 -44.32 -12.39
N TYR A 249 -12.73 -44.46 -12.81
CA TYR A 249 -12.38 -45.06 -14.10
C TYR A 249 -12.68 -46.57 -14.14
N ASP A 250 -12.30 -47.30 -13.10
CA ASP A 250 -12.59 -48.73 -12.98
C ASP A 250 -14.09 -49.02 -12.94
N SER A 251 -14.88 -48.14 -12.32
CA SER A 251 -16.33 -48.25 -12.32
C SER A 251 -16.96 -47.88 -13.67
N TYR A 252 -16.38 -46.95 -14.42
CA TYR A 252 -16.79 -46.66 -15.79
C TYR A 252 -16.62 -47.88 -16.72
N LEU A 253 -15.50 -48.60 -16.59
CA LEU A 253 -15.24 -49.80 -17.39
C LEU A 253 -16.14 -50.99 -17.02
N LYS A 254 -16.61 -51.07 -15.77
CA LYS A 254 -17.43 -52.20 -15.27
C LYS A 254 -18.93 -52.08 -15.54
N PHE A 255 -19.46 -50.88 -15.73
CA PHE A 255 -20.91 -50.64 -15.84
C PHE A 255 -21.29 -50.06 -17.21
N SER A 256 -22.55 -50.27 -17.63
CA SER A 256 -23.07 -49.56 -18.81
C SER A 256 -23.19 -48.06 -18.51
N ASN A 257 -23.04 -47.20 -19.53
CA ASN A 257 -23.10 -45.73 -19.38
C ASN A 257 -24.29 -45.25 -18.53
N LYS A 258 -25.46 -45.90 -18.68
CA LYS A 258 -26.70 -45.53 -17.99
C LYS A 258 -26.67 -45.87 -16.49
N GLU A 259 -25.99 -46.96 -16.12
CA GLU A 259 -25.80 -47.35 -14.72
C GLU A 259 -24.69 -46.58 -14.03
N PHE A 260 -23.61 -46.27 -14.75
CA PHE A 260 -22.52 -45.42 -14.26
C PHE A 260 -23.01 -44.01 -13.90
N GLU A 261 -23.77 -43.37 -14.79
CA GLU A 261 -24.39 -42.08 -14.49
C GLU A 261 -25.33 -42.13 -13.28
N ARG A 262 -26.09 -43.23 -13.13
CA ARG A 262 -26.99 -43.42 -11.98
C ARG A 262 -26.21 -43.52 -10.66
N ARG A 263 -25.02 -44.14 -10.65
CA ARG A 263 -24.14 -44.25 -9.48
C ARG A 263 -23.45 -42.92 -9.16
N LEU A 264 -22.92 -42.20 -10.15
CA LEU A 264 -22.38 -40.86 -9.98
C LEU A 264 -23.41 -39.90 -9.36
N ARG A 265 -24.66 -39.95 -9.85
CA ARG A 265 -25.76 -39.16 -9.28
C ARG A 265 -26.12 -39.56 -7.85
N LYS A 266 -25.87 -40.81 -7.43
CA LYS A 266 -26.08 -41.27 -6.05
C LYS A 266 -24.93 -40.86 -5.12
N GLN A 267 -23.69 -40.88 -5.59
CA GLN A 267 -22.52 -40.42 -4.81
C GLN A 267 -22.53 -38.90 -4.59
N LYS A 268 -22.97 -38.12 -5.60
CA LYS A 268 -23.12 -36.65 -5.48
C LYS A 268 -24.30 -36.20 -4.62
N ARG A 269 -25.15 -37.12 -4.14
CA ARG A 269 -26.24 -36.77 -3.21
C ARG A 269 -25.68 -36.73 -1.80
N GLU A 270 -25.62 -35.54 -1.22
CA GLU A 270 -25.43 -35.38 0.21
C GLU A 270 -26.59 -36.05 0.96
N LYS A 271 -26.27 -36.86 1.97
CA LYS A 271 -27.30 -37.41 2.86
C LYS A 271 -27.72 -36.30 3.82
N LEU A 272 -29.00 -36.24 4.14
CA LEU A 272 -29.54 -35.29 5.13
C LEU A 272 -28.87 -35.40 6.52
N THR A 273 -28.21 -36.53 6.81
CA THR A 273 -27.43 -36.76 8.02
C THR A 273 -26.10 -35.99 8.06
N ASP A 274 -25.56 -35.61 6.90
CA ASP A 274 -24.21 -35.02 6.80
C ASP A 274 -24.25 -33.47 6.88
N ILE A 275 -25.46 -32.90 6.85
CA ILE A 275 -25.72 -31.46 6.90
C ILE A 275 -25.78 -30.94 8.34
N SER A 276 -25.99 -31.80 9.35
CA SER A 276 -26.13 -31.35 10.74
C SER A 276 -24.82 -31.01 11.45
N ASP A 277 -23.67 -31.52 10.97
CA ASP A 277 -22.44 -31.53 11.77
C ASP A 277 -21.34 -30.58 11.25
N THR A 278 -21.60 -29.78 10.21
CA THR A 278 -20.63 -28.86 9.61
C THR A 278 -20.98 -27.38 9.72
N GLU A 279 -21.60 -26.94 10.82
CA GLU A 279 -21.65 -25.51 11.14
C GLU A 279 -20.42 -25.07 11.93
N ASN A 280 -19.39 -24.66 11.20
CA ASN A 280 -18.44 -23.67 11.70
C ASN A 280 -19.22 -22.39 12.02
N LYS A 281 -19.53 -22.18 13.31
CA LYS A 281 -20.00 -20.90 13.85
C LYS A 281 -18.98 -19.81 13.56
N LYS A 282 -19.11 -19.14 12.42
CA LYS A 282 -18.61 -17.78 12.24
C LYS A 282 -19.73 -16.86 12.69
N ASP A 283 -19.49 -16.12 13.76
CA ASP A 283 -20.36 -15.03 14.17
C ASP A 283 -20.44 -14.04 12.99
N LEU A 284 -21.55 -14.09 12.26
CA LEU A 284 -21.86 -13.14 11.19
C LEU A 284 -22.29 -11.84 11.86
N GLU A 285 -21.41 -10.83 11.85
CA GLU A 285 -21.78 -9.46 12.18
C GLU A 285 -22.84 -8.98 11.18
N ILE A 286 -24.06 -8.73 11.68
CA ILE A 286 -25.18 -8.27 10.86
C ILE A 286 -24.93 -6.80 10.50
N THR A 287 -24.44 -6.54 9.30
CA THR A 287 -24.34 -5.20 8.71
C THR A 287 -25.73 -4.61 8.45
N GLU A 288 -25.87 -3.28 8.55
CA GLU A 288 -27.14 -2.54 8.36
C GLU A 288 -27.87 -2.84 7.03
N GLU A 289 -27.15 -3.16 5.97
CA GLU A 289 -27.77 -3.56 4.70
C GLU A 289 -28.54 -4.89 4.81
N ILE A 290 -28.05 -5.82 5.64
CA ILE A 290 -28.68 -7.14 5.85
C ILE A 290 -29.91 -6.97 6.72
N SER A 291 -29.87 -6.12 7.75
CA SER A 291 -31.04 -5.83 8.58
C SER A 291 -32.15 -5.13 7.80
N GLN A 292 -31.80 -4.18 6.93
CA GLN A 292 -32.76 -3.51 6.02
C GLN A 292 -33.40 -4.48 5.02
N LYS A 293 -32.61 -5.41 4.46
CA LYS A 293 -33.15 -6.47 3.58
C LYS A 293 -34.10 -7.40 4.32
N ILE A 294 -33.79 -7.80 5.55
CA ILE A 294 -34.65 -8.64 6.38
C ILE A 294 -35.97 -7.90 6.71
N GLU A 295 -35.90 -6.61 7.03
CA GLU A 295 -37.10 -5.80 7.28
C GLU A 295 -37.99 -5.63 6.05
N MET A 296 -37.39 -5.38 4.88
CA MET A 296 -38.14 -5.32 3.62
C MET A 296 -38.82 -6.66 3.30
N PHE A 297 -38.14 -7.77 3.55
CA PHE A 297 -38.70 -9.10 3.34
C PHE A 297 -39.87 -9.39 4.28
N LYS A 298 -39.76 -9.02 5.57
CA LYS A 298 -40.88 -9.12 6.53
C LYS A 298 -42.08 -8.28 6.10
N LYS A 299 -41.87 -7.04 5.64
CA LYS A 299 -42.95 -6.18 5.13
C LYS A 299 -43.63 -6.74 3.88
N GLN A 300 -42.88 -7.38 2.98
CA GLN A 300 -43.45 -8.04 1.80
C GLN A 300 -44.26 -9.29 2.16
N MET A 301 -43.78 -10.09 3.11
CA MET A 301 -44.51 -11.27 3.60
C MET A 301 -45.80 -10.88 4.32
N ASP A 302 -45.79 -9.84 5.15
CA ASP A 302 -46.99 -9.33 5.84
C ASP A 302 -48.04 -8.76 4.88
N LYS A 303 -47.62 -8.15 3.76
CA LYS A 303 -48.54 -7.72 2.71
C LYS A 303 -49.20 -8.90 2.01
N ARG A 304 -48.40 -9.90 1.59
CA ARG A 304 -48.92 -11.09 0.91
C ARG A 304 -49.83 -11.94 1.79
N SER A 305 -49.51 -12.06 3.09
CA SER A 305 -50.34 -12.82 4.03
C SER A 305 -51.66 -12.11 4.33
N ARG A 306 -51.68 -10.78 4.45
CA ARG A 306 -52.94 -10.02 4.60
C ARG A 306 -53.83 -10.12 3.35
N GLU A 307 -53.24 -10.04 2.16
CA GLU A 307 -53.98 -10.12 0.90
C GLU A 307 -54.54 -11.52 0.60
N GLN A 308 -53.85 -12.59 0.98
CA GLN A 308 -54.33 -13.97 0.75
C GLN A 308 -55.32 -14.47 1.80
N TYR A 309 -55.27 -13.96 3.04
CA TYR A 309 -56.02 -14.55 4.16
C TYR A 309 -57.08 -13.63 4.78
N ILE A 310 -57.17 -12.35 4.40
CA ILE A 310 -58.20 -11.43 4.90
C ILE A 310 -59.17 -11.04 3.75
N ASN A 311 -59.85 -12.05 3.21
CA ASN A 311 -61.18 -11.89 2.62
C ASN A 311 -62.11 -12.87 3.35
N LEU A 312 -62.36 -12.58 4.63
CA LEU A 312 -63.44 -13.20 5.39
C LEU A 312 -64.54 -12.14 5.52
N GLY A 313 -65.62 -12.37 4.78
CA GLY A 313 -66.90 -11.72 5.03
C GLY A 313 -67.38 -11.99 6.46
N ASP A 314 -68.15 -11.03 6.96
CA ASP A 314 -68.83 -10.92 8.26
C ASP A 314 -68.30 -11.79 9.43
N PRO A 315 -67.72 -11.16 10.49
CA PRO A 315 -67.26 -11.85 11.70
C PRO A 315 -68.39 -12.47 12.55
N SER A 316 -69.64 -12.39 12.11
CA SER A 316 -70.83 -12.93 12.80
C SER A 316 -71.22 -14.33 12.35
N ALA A 317 -70.59 -14.91 11.33
CA ALA A 317 -70.98 -16.23 10.82
C ALA A 317 -70.37 -17.36 11.66
N ASP A 318 -71.24 -18.13 12.33
CA ASP A 318 -70.86 -19.29 13.14
C ASP A 318 -70.02 -20.30 12.32
N PRO A 319 -68.74 -20.54 12.70
CA PRO A 319 -67.79 -21.33 11.91
C PRO A 319 -68.26 -22.78 11.67
N ILE A 320 -69.15 -23.30 12.51
CA ILE A 320 -69.74 -24.64 12.34
C ILE A 320 -70.68 -24.66 11.11
N LYS A 321 -71.40 -23.56 10.83
CA LYS A 321 -72.27 -23.45 9.65
C LYS A 321 -71.46 -23.42 8.35
N LEU A 322 -70.35 -22.67 8.33
CA LEU A 322 -69.42 -22.62 7.19
C LEU A 322 -68.83 -23.98 6.84
N ILE A 323 -68.46 -24.79 7.85
CA ILE A 323 -67.96 -26.16 7.65
C ILE A 323 -69.06 -27.07 7.09
N ARG A 324 -70.30 -26.95 7.58
CA ARG A 324 -71.44 -27.72 7.08
C ARG A 324 -71.78 -27.37 5.62
N GLU A 325 -71.73 -26.10 5.24
CA GLU A 325 -71.93 -25.67 3.85
C GLU A 325 -70.83 -26.17 2.92
N ARG A 326 -69.56 -26.10 3.35
CA ARG A 326 -68.43 -26.66 2.57
C ARG A 326 -68.57 -28.17 2.39
N LYS A 327 -68.95 -28.92 3.42
CA LYS A 327 -69.20 -30.36 3.30
C LYS A 327 -70.36 -30.66 2.35
N ARG A 328 -71.45 -29.88 2.39
CA ARG A 328 -72.56 -30.02 1.42
C ARG A 328 -72.13 -29.73 -0.01
N LYS A 329 -71.33 -28.68 -0.25
CA LYS A 329 -70.81 -28.34 -1.59
C LYS A 329 -69.89 -29.44 -2.13
N LYS A 330 -68.93 -29.90 -1.33
CA LYS A 330 -68.06 -31.02 -1.71
C LYS A 330 -68.82 -32.31 -1.97
N LYS A 331 -69.88 -32.59 -1.21
CA LYS A 331 -70.73 -33.77 -1.45
C LYS A 331 -71.48 -33.64 -2.78
N LYS A 332 -72.03 -32.47 -3.10
CA LYS A 332 -72.67 -32.22 -4.42
C LYS A 332 -71.68 -32.30 -5.58
N GLU A 333 -70.45 -31.83 -5.41
CA GLU A 333 -69.38 -31.99 -6.42
C GLU A 333 -69.01 -33.46 -6.61
N TYR A 334 -68.87 -34.21 -5.51
CA TYR A 334 -68.60 -35.64 -5.56
C TYR A 334 -69.74 -36.42 -6.21
N ASP A 335 -70.99 -36.14 -5.85
CA ASP A 335 -72.16 -36.80 -6.42
C ASP A 335 -72.25 -36.50 -7.94
N LYS A 336 -72.01 -35.25 -8.37
CA LYS A 336 -71.91 -34.91 -9.80
C LYS A 336 -70.77 -35.64 -10.51
N PHE A 337 -69.62 -35.76 -9.86
CA PHE A 337 -68.48 -36.51 -10.41
C PHE A 337 -68.83 -37.99 -10.55
N LYS A 338 -69.48 -38.55 -9.53
CA LYS A 338 -69.88 -39.95 -9.51
C LYS A 338 -70.94 -40.25 -10.57
N ASP A 339 -71.96 -39.42 -10.70
CA ASP A 339 -72.99 -39.55 -11.74
C ASP A 339 -72.39 -39.47 -13.15
N HIS A 340 -71.36 -38.66 -13.36
CA HIS A 340 -70.65 -38.57 -14.64
C HIS A 340 -69.89 -39.86 -15.00
N PHE A 341 -69.44 -40.64 -14.01
CA PHE A 341 -68.73 -41.90 -14.23
C PHE A 341 -69.63 -43.15 -14.20
N GLU A 342 -70.86 -43.04 -13.70
CA GLU A 342 -71.87 -44.14 -13.72
C GLU A 342 -72.83 -44.04 -14.91
N SER A 343 -72.74 -42.99 -15.75
CA SER A 343 -73.55 -42.77 -16.95
C SER A 343 -72.82 -43.00 -18.30
N ASP A 344 -71.57 -43.46 -18.24
CA ASP A 344 -70.81 -44.11 -19.32
C ASP A 344 -70.68 -45.61 -19.00
#